data_AF-A0A1Y4DM93-F1
#
_entry.id   AF-A0A1Y4DM93-F1
#
_cell.length_a   1.000
_cell.length_b   1.000
_cell.length_c   1.000
_cell.angle_alpha   90.00
_cell.angle_beta   90.00
_cell.angle_gamma   90.00
#
_symmetry.space_group_name_H-M   'P 1'
#
loop_
_entity.id
_entity.type
_entity.pdbx_description
1 polymer ?
#
loop_
_entity_poly.entity_id
_entity_poly.type
_entity_poly.pdbx_seq_one_letter_code
_entity_poly.pdbx_strand_id
1 'polypeptide(L)'
;MAALVLSTALLVGCGQAPATDATDATQDEAAVEQTEPEPEPEPEPAMTNWQEAAFYDRPTSEIVSDLELLGFELTNEDSYEDTDALGDITFYFSYFEGAPESNPVEGSDETVWVSFTYENPALLEGETECSLETIDPSTVPTGVVIGFYLPEADSSEYETIARSVGDAVGLPAFTDSYVGDPFETGRIVGNFTYPDTFKGQETESMLIVSSSSNPESLPNPDMPLFVSYGPYVSERA
;
A
#
# COMPACT_ATOMS: atom_id res chain seq x y z
N MET A 1 46.71 -11.56 -2.43
CA MET A 1 47.32 -10.22 -2.33
C MET A 1 46.96 -9.48 -3.60
N ALA A 2 45.94 -8.62 -3.53
CA ALA A 2 45.50 -7.75 -4.61
C ALA A 2 45.10 -6.42 -3.96
N ALA A 3 45.67 -5.34 -4.47
CA ALA A 3 45.57 -3.98 -3.96
C ALA A 3 44.50 -3.20 -4.72
N LEU A 4 43.79 -2.30 -4.02
CA LEU A 4 42.96 -1.27 -4.62
C LEU A 4 43.34 0.07 -3.96
N VAL A 5 43.86 0.98 -4.77
CA VAL A 5 44.28 2.33 -4.41
C VAL A 5 43.20 3.28 -4.94
N LEU A 6 42.56 4.04 -4.04
CA LEU A 6 41.65 5.14 -4.39
C LEU A 6 42.45 6.26 -5.08
N SER A 7 41.97 6.75 -6.22
CA SER A 7 42.48 7.96 -6.89
C SER A 7 41.39 9.02 -6.92
N THR A 8 41.60 10.11 -6.18
CA THR A 8 40.86 11.37 -6.27
C THR A 8 41.45 12.21 -7.40
N ALA A 9 40.63 12.63 -8.36
CA ALA A 9 41.02 13.57 -9.39
C ALA A 9 40.37 14.94 -9.14
N LEU A 10 41.17 15.92 -8.73
CA LEU A 10 40.84 17.36 -8.75
C LEU A 10 41.19 17.90 -10.15
N LEU A 11 40.20 18.37 -10.89
CA LEU A 11 40.39 19.06 -12.16
C LEU A 11 40.73 20.54 -11.90
N VAL A 12 42.02 20.87 -11.98
CA VAL A 12 42.49 22.24 -12.25
C VAL A 12 42.90 22.29 -13.72
N GLY A 13 42.15 23.03 -14.53
CA GLY A 13 42.48 23.33 -15.93
C GLY A 13 42.89 24.78 -16.10
N CYS A 14 44.19 25.03 -16.18
CA CYS A 14 44.79 26.29 -16.60
C CYS A 14 44.78 26.41 -18.14
N GLY A 15 44.40 27.57 -18.68
CA GLY A 15 44.55 27.92 -20.09
C GLY A 15 44.68 29.45 -20.31
N GLN A 16 45.89 29.87 -20.69
CA GLN A 16 46.43 31.21 -21.06
C GLN A 16 45.66 31.93 -22.19
N ALA A 17 45.71 33.25 -22.49
CA ALA A 17 46.60 34.42 -22.29
C ALA A 17 45.85 35.72 -22.78
N PRO A 18 46.46 36.89 -23.11
CA PRO A 18 47.49 37.74 -22.48
C PRO A 18 47.05 39.22 -22.25
N ALA A 19 47.95 40.00 -21.61
CA ALA A 19 48.21 41.44 -21.79
C ALA A 19 47.58 42.52 -20.85
N THR A 20 48.52 43.29 -20.29
CA THR A 20 48.55 44.75 -20.01
C THR A 20 47.88 45.36 -18.77
N ASP A 21 48.78 45.92 -17.94
CA ASP A 21 48.78 47.23 -17.26
C ASP A 21 47.76 47.60 -16.18
N ALA A 22 48.35 47.82 -15.00
CA ALA A 22 48.23 48.98 -14.12
C ALA A 22 46.85 49.33 -13.50
N THR A 23 46.83 49.21 -12.16
CA THR A 23 46.19 50.11 -11.17
C THR A 23 44.76 50.57 -11.47
N ASP A 24 43.77 50.04 -10.76
CA ASP A 24 43.21 50.65 -9.54
C ASP A 24 41.97 49.81 -9.15
N ALA A 25 42.01 49.13 -8.00
CA ALA A 25 40.91 48.31 -7.54
C ALA A 25 39.96 49.19 -6.71
N THR A 26 38.86 49.65 -7.33
CA THR A 26 37.68 50.06 -6.57
C THR A 26 36.79 48.82 -6.43
N GLN A 27 36.65 48.35 -5.19
CA GLN A 27 35.66 47.35 -4.79
C GLN A 27 34.26 47.86 -5.15
N ASP A 28 33.55 47.10 -5.96
CA ASP A 28 32.09 47.11 -5.95
C ASP A 28 31.68 45.63 -5.88
N GLU A 29 31.48 45.14 -4.66
CA GLU A 29 30.94 43.80 -4.42
C GLU A 29 29.45 43.85 -4.80
N ALA A 30 29.14 43.40 -6.00
CA ALA A 30 27.78 43.02 -6.33
C ALA A 30 27.37 41.87 -5.41
N ALA A 31 26.46 42.15 -4.47
CA ALA A 31 25.83 41.14 -3.64
C ALA A 31 25.18 40.10 -4.56
N VAL A 32 25.74 38.90 -4.60
CA VAL A 32 25.09 37.74 -5.19
C VAL A 32 23.93 37.43 -4.27
N GLU A 33 22.72 37.80 -4.71
CA GLU A 33 21.48 37.35 -4.11
C GLU A 33 21.51 35.81 -4.18
N GLN A 34 21.79 35.17 -3.05
CA GLN A 34 21.65 33.73 -2.93
C GLN A 34 20.15 33.48 -3.02
N THR A 35 19.69 33.09 -4.21
CA THR A 35 18.38 32.47 -4.38
C THR A 35 18.33 31.31 -3.39
N GLU A 36 17.49 31.44 -2.35
CA GLU A 36 17.18 30.30 -1.48
C GLU A 36 16.76 29.14 -2.39
N PRO A 37 17.33 27.94 -2.24
CA PRO A 37 16.87 26.79 -2.99
C PRO A 37 15.36 26.64 -2.72
N GLU A 38 14.57 26.54 -3.79
CA GLU A 38 13.14 26.23 -3.65
C GLU A 38 13.01 25.00 -2.74
N PRO A 39 12.08 25.01 -1.76
CA PRO A 39 11.87 23.85 -0.92
C PRO A 39 11.54 22.66 -1.82
N GLU A 40 12.21 21.53 -1.60
CA GLU A 40 11.84 20.28 -2.25
C GLU A 40 10.36 20.02 -1.95
N PRO A 41 9.54 19.64 -2.96
CA PRO A 41 8.14 19.38 -2.73
C PRO A 41 8.00 18.27 -1.68
N GLU A 42 7.07 18.46 -0.74
CA GLU A 42 6.76 17.42 0.23
C GLU A 42 6.34 16.15 -0.52
N PRO A 43 6.79 14.96 -0.07
CA PRO A 43 6.42 13.72 -0.72
C PRO A 43 4.90 13.54 -0.66
N GLU A 44 4.28 13.36 -1.83
CA GLU A 44 2.85 13.07 -1.94
C GLU A 44 2.66 11.55 -2.02
N PRO A 45 1.64 10.99 -1.32
CA PRO A 45 1.33 9.57 -1.41
C PRO A 45 0.79 9.23 -2.81
N ALA A 46 1.17 8.07 -3.35
CA ALA A 46 0.67 7.63 -4.66
C ALA A 46 -0.78 7.11 -4.63
N MET A 47 -1.32 6.83 -3.44
CA MET A 47 -2.67 6.27 -3.24
C MET A 47 -3.72 7.39 -3.26
N THR A 48 -4.18 7.77 -4.46
CA THR A 48 -5.22 8.80 -4.60
C THR A 48 -6.55 8.26 -5.13
N ASN A 49 -6.63 6.99 -5.54
CA ASN A 49 -7.83 6.41 -6.18
C ASN A 49 -8.39 5.14 -5.49
N TRP A 50 -7.82 4.69 -4.37
CA TRP A 50 -8.28 3.52 -3.60
C TRP A 50 -8.39 2.21 -4.38
N GLN A 51 -7.73 2.11 -5.53
CA GLN A 51 -7.75 0.89 -6.33
C GLN A 51 -6.54 0.01 -6.01
N GLU A 52 -6.78 -1.29 -5.89
CA GLU A 52 -5.78 -2.31 -5.57
C GLU A 52 -4.58 -2.29 -6.53
N ALA A 53 -4.83 -2.02 -7.82
CA ALA A 53 -3.82 -1.96 -8.87
C ALA A 53 -2.68 -0.97 -8.58
N ALA A 54 -2.92 0.05 -7.75
CA ALA A 54 -1.89 1.00 -7.36
C ALA A 54 -0.78 0.38 -6.47
N PHE A 55 -1.04 -0.76 -5.84
CA PHE A 55 -0.14 -1.39 -4.87
C PHE A 55 0.66 -2.57 -5.45
N TYR A 56 0.11 -3.29 -6.44
CA TYR A 56 0.64 -4.59 -6.85
C TYR A 56 2.02 -4.60 -7.48
N ASP A 57 2.45 -3.49 -8.06
CA ASP A 57 3.73 -3.40 -8.76
C ASP A 57 4.73 -2.52 -7.99
N ARG A 58 4.48 -2.30 -6.69
CA ARG A 58 5.31 -1.42 -5.86
C ARG A 58 6.05 -2.18 -4.76
N PRO A 59 7.30 -1.81 -4.47
CA PRO A 59 8.03 -2.31 -3.31
C PRO A 59 7.31 -2.03 -1.99
N THR A 60 7.41 -2.95 -1.02
CA THR A 60 6.83 -2.77 0.32
C THR A 60 7.31 -1.50 0.98
N SER A 61 8.60 -1.15 0.84
CA SER A 61 9.14 0.08 1.42
C SER A 61 8.42 1.34 0.93
N GLU A 62 8.10 1.43 -0.36
CA GLU A 62 7.36 2.56 -0.92
C GLU A 62 5.90 2.57 -0.46
N ILE A 63 5.27 1.39 -0.38
CA ILE A 63 3.89 1.25 0.07
C ILE A 63 3.76 1.70 1.54
N VAL A 64 4.67 1.25 2.41
CA VAL A 64 4.68 1.61 3.83
C VAL A 64 4.87 3.11 4.00
N SER A 65 5.82 3.71 3.27
CA SER A 65 6.02 5.17 3.33
C SER A 65 4.78 5.95 2.88
N ASP A 66 4.08 5.50 1.84
CA ASP A 66 2.83 6.14 1.41
C ASP A 66 1.72 6.01 2.47
N LEU A 67 1.59 4.85 3.10
CA LEU A 67 0.64 4.60 4.17
C LEU A 67 0.92 5.51 5.38
N GLU A 68 2.18 5.63 5.79
CA GLU A 68 2.60 6.54 6.86
C GLU A 68 2.26 8.00 6.53
N LEU A 69 2.47 8.44 5.28
CA LEU A 69 2.10 9.78 4.82
C LEU A 69 0.58 10.02 4.86
N LEU A 70 -0.21 8.96 4.66
CA LEU A 70 -1.67 8.99 4.78
C LEU A 70 -2.17 8.80 6.22
N GLY A 71 -1.27 8.67 7.19
CA GLY A 71 -1.61 8.51 8.60
C GLY A 71 -2.07 7.10 8.98
N PHE A 72 -1.67 6.08 8.21
CA PHE A 72 -1.85 4.69 8.59
C PHE A 72 -0.72 4.22 9.51
N GLU A 73 -1.07 3.36 10.45
CA GLU A 73 -0.15 2.70 11.37
C GLU A 73 -0.28 1.18 11.23
N LEU A 74 0.84 0.47 11.38
CA LEU A 74 0.85 -0.99 11.45
C LEU A 74 0.18 -1.42 12.76
N THR A 75 -0.94 -2.15 12.67
CA THR A 75 -1.72 -2.58 13.84
C THR A 75 -1.47 -4.03 14.20
N ASN A 76 -1.15 -4.87 13.21
CA ASN A 76 -0.90 -6.28 13.42
C ASN A 76 0.00 -6.85 12.32
N GLU A 77 0.64 -7.95 12.64
CA GLU A 77 1.40 -8.79 11.73
C GLU A 77 1.08 -10.24 12.02
N ASP A 78 1.01 -11.05 10.99
CA ASP A 78 0.83 -12.48 11.15
C ASP A 78 1.65 -13.23 10.10
N SER A 79 2.07 -14.44 10.45
CA SER A 79 2.70 -15.34 9.51
C SER A 79 2.32 -16.77 9.82
N TYR A 80 2.08 -17.55 8.77
CA TYR A 80 1.90 -18.98 8.93
C TYR A 80 2.53 -19.73 7.76
N GLU A 81 3.00 -20.94 8.06
CA GLU A 81 3.52 -21.88 7.07
C GLU A 81 2.42 -22.88 6.72
N ASP A 82 2.29 -23.17 5.42
CA ASP A 82 1.45 -24.25 4.91
C ASP A 82 2.27 -25.13 3.96
N THR A 83 1.79 -26.33 3.71
CA THR A 83 2.42 -27.28 2.79
C THR A 83 1.36 -27.90 1.90
N ASP A 84 1.52 -27.77 0.59
CA ASP A 84 0.66 -28.45 -0.37
C ASP A 84 1.44 -29.29 -1.39
N ALA A 85 0.78 -29.68 -2.48
CA ALA A 85 1.36 -30.50 -3.54
C ALA A 85 2.54 -29.81 -4.30
N LEU A 86 2.67 -28.50 -4.21
CA LEU A 86 3.74 -27.69 -4.82
C LEU A 86 4.90 -27.43 -3.85
N GLY A 87 4.73 -27.71 -2.56
CA GLY A 87 5.76 -27.60 -1.54
C GLY A 87 5.33 -26.73 -0.36
N ASP A 88 6.32 -26.41 0.48
CA ASP A 88 6.15 -25.51 1.62
C ASP A 88 5.96 -24.07 1.10
N ILE A 89 5.03 -23.35 1.71
CA ILE A 89 4.75 -21.94 1.46
C ILE A 89 4.67 -21.19 2.78
N THR A 90 5.31 -20.03 2.84
CA THR A 90 5.15 -19.09 3.94
C THR A 90 4.25 -17.96 3.50
N PHE A 91 3.17 -17.72 4.24
CA PHE A 91 2.35 -16.54 4.09
C PHE A 91 2.70 -15.55 5.20
N TYR A 92 2.94 -14.30 4.82
CA TYR A 92 3.08 -13.18 5.74
C TYR A 92 1.99 -12.14 5.45
N PHE A 93 1.39 -11.61 6.51
CA PHE A 93 0.33 -10.61 6.45
C PHE A 93 0.74 -9.41 7.30
N SER A 94 0.62 -8.22 6.71
CA SER A 94 0.76 -6.95 7.42
C SER A 94 -0.57 -6.23 7.39
N TYR A 95 -0.99 -5.69 8.54
CA TYR A 95 -2.28 -5.04 8.72
C TYR A 95 -2.08 -3.58 9.16
N PHE A 96 -2.71 -2.66 8.44
CA PHE A 96 -2.63 -1.23 8.68
C PHE A 96 -4.02 -0.65 8.91
N GLU A 97 -4.11 0.29 9.85
CA GLU A 97 -5.31 1.10 10.07
C GLU A 97 -4.94 2.58 10.04
N GLY A 98 -5.82 3.40 9.46
CA GLY A 98 -5.62 4.84 9.39
C GLY A 98 -6.92 5.57 9.20
N ALA A 99 -6.91 6.89 9.40
CA ALA A 99 -8.06 7.76 9.21
C ALA A 99 -7.82 8.79 8.08
N PRO A 100 -7.69 8.32 6.82
CA PRO A 100 -7.37 9.18 5.69
C PRO A 100 -8.49 10.17 5.41
N GLU A 101 -8.17 11.46 5.29
CA GLU A 101 -9.16 12.50 4.95
C GLU A 101 -9.87 12.25 3.60
N SER A 102 -9.25 11.46 2.74
CA SER A 102 -9.71 11.07 1.40
C SER A 102 -10.56 9.79 1.39
N ASN A 103 -11.03 9.28 2.54
CA ASN A 103 -11.93 8.13 2.58
C ASN A 103 -13.16 8.36 1.66
N PRO A 104 -13.35 7.55 0.60
CA PRO A 104 -14.36 7.80 -0.42
C PRO A 104 -15.75 7.26 -0.04
N VAL A 105 -15.86 6.44 1.01
CA VAL A 105 -17.09 5.74 1.37
C VAL A 105 -17.92 6.58 2.32
N GLU A 106 -18.96 7.23 1.80
CA GLU A 106 -19.86 8.04 2.62
C GLU A 106 -20.56 7.19 3.71
N GLY A 107 -20.52 7.68 4.94
CA GLY A 107 -21.17 7.03 6.08
C GLY A 107 -20.41 5.84 6.67
N SER A 108 -19.20 5.54 6.18
CA SER A 108 -18.30 4.62 6.88
C SER A 108 -17.71 5.27 8.12
N ASP A 109 -17.11 4.43 8.97
CA ASP A 109 -16.16 4.88 9.97
C ASP A 109 -15.00 5.66 9.33
N GLU A 110 -14.35 6.52 10.12
CA GLU A 110 -13.14 7.21 9.67
C GLU A 110 -11.97 6.23 9.46
N THR A 111 -11.96 5.12 10.21
CA THR A 111 -10.95 4.08 10.11
C THR A 111 -11.10 3.28 8.82
N VAL A 112 -10.05 3.32 8.00
CA VAL A 112 -9.84 2.44 6.86
C VAL A 112 -8.83 1.38 7.24
N TRP A 113 -9.09 0.15 6.83
CA TRP A 113 -8.21 -0.99 7.05
C TRP A 113 -7.56 -1.39 5.73
N VAL A 114 -6.26 -1.66 5.75
CA VAL A 114 -5.51 -2.16 4.59
C VAL A 114 -4.65 -3.34 5.04
N SER A 115 -4.71 -4.44 4.31
CA SER A 115 -3.83 -5.59 4.51
C SER A 115 -3.08 -5.95 3.26
N PHE A 116 -1.85 -6.39 3.43
CA PHE A 116 -1.04 -6.96 2.36
C PHE A 116 -0.71 -8.40 2.70
N THR A 117 -0.74 -9.24 1.67
CA THR A 117 -0.28 -10.61 1.72
C THR A 117 1.02 -10.74 0.95
N TYR A 118 1.94 -11.54 1.49
CA TYR A 118 3.21 -11.89 0.88
C TYR A 118 3.37 -13.40 0.89
N GLU A 119 3.54 -14.00 -0.28
CA GLU A 119 3.88 -15.40 -0.42
C GLU A 119 5.39 -15.55 -0.60
N ASN A 120 5.99 -16.36 0.27
CA ASN A 120 7.44 -16.61 0.30
C ASN A 120 8.26 -15.32 0.18
N PRO A 121 8.03 -14.30 1.05
CA PRO A 121 8.74 -13.05 0.96
C PRO A 121 10.26 -13.28 1.06
N ALA A 122 11.02 -12.54 0.26
CA ALA A 122 12.47 -12.52 0.43
C ALA A 122 12.78 -11.85 1.77
N LEU A 123 13.67 -12.46 2.56
CA LEU A 123 14.13 -11.90 3.82
C LEU A 123 15.52 -11.28 3.67
N LEU A 124 15.83 -10.32 4.53
CA LEU A 124 17.17 -9.78 4.68
C LEU A 124 18.17 -10.90 5.04
N GLU A 125 19.43 -10.72 4.64
CA GLU A 125 20.47 -11.75 4.82
C GLU A 125 20.63 -12.13 6.30
N GLY A 126 20.37 -13.40 6.61
CA GLY A 126 20.53 -13.97 7.94
C GLY A 126 19.26 -13.98 8.78
N GLU A 127 18.17 -13.37 8.31
CA GLU A 127 16.87 -13.41 8.97
C GLU A 127 16.10 -14.70 8.66
N THR A 128 15.30 -15.14 9.62
CA THR A 128 14.47 -16.35 9.51
C THR A 128 13.02 -16.16 9.92
N GLU A 129 12.72 -15.08 10.64
CA GLU A 129 11.36 -14.72 11.05
C GLU A 129 10.81 -13.68 10.08
N CYS A 130 9.54 -13.81 9.69
CA CYS A 130 8.87 -12.87 8.79
C CYS A 130 8.23 -11.73 9.59
N SER A 131 8.69 -10.51 9.36
CA SER A 131 8.06 -9.27 9.81
C SER A 131 8.36 -8.15 8.81
N LEU A 132 7.68 -7.02 8.94
CA LEU A 132 7.90 -5.86 8.07
C LEU A 132 9.35 -5.34 8.15
N GLU A 133 10.01 -5.56 9.29
CA GLU A 133 11.41 -5.18 9.53
C GLU A 133 12.42 -6.17 8.92
N THR A 134 12.04 -7.42 8.68
CA THR A 134 12.94 -8.48 8.21
C THR A 134 12.75 -8.87 6.75
N ILE A 135 11.60 -8.54 6.15
CA ILE A 135 11.41 -8.71 4.69
C ILE A 135 12.31 -7.75 3.92
N ASP A 136 12.78 -8.19 2.75
CA ASP A 136 13.53 -7.33 1.83
C ASP A 136 12.62 -6.16 1.42
N PRO A 137 13.04 -4.89 1.57
CA PRO A 137 12.22 -3.71 1.27
C PRO A 137 11.81 -3.61 -0.20
N SER A 138 12.46 -4.36 -1.09
CA SER A 138 12.13 -4.49 -2.52
C SER A 138 11.08 -5.57 -2.82
N THR A 139 10.67 -6.35 -1.81
CA THR A 139 9.59 -7.33 -1.95
C THR A 139 8.31 -6.63 -2.37
N VAL A 140 7.55 -7.29 -3.24
CA VAL A 140 6.28 -6.79 -3.75
C VAL A 140 5.17 -7.70 -3.22
N PRO A 141 4.06 -7.14 -2.68
CA PRO A 141 2.97 -7.96 -2.17
C PRO A 141 2.35 -8.85 -3.25
N THR A 142 1.79 -9.98 -2.80
CA THR A 142 1.04 -10.94 -3.61
C THR A 142 -0.47 -10.87 -3.35
N GLY A 143 -0.92 -9.95 -2.50
CA GLY A 143 -2.33 -9.62 -2.32
C GLY A 143 -2.47 -8.29 -1.59
N VAL A 144 -3.58 -7.60 -1.81
CA VAL A 144 -4.01 -6.45 -1.02
C VAL A 144 -5.49 -6.58 -0.73
N VAL A 145 -5.91 -6.21 0.47
CA VAL A 145 -7.32 -6.12 0.82
C VAL A 145 -7.54 -4.77 1.47
N ILE A 146 -8.52 -4.02 0.99
CA ILE A 146 -8.93 -2.73 1.56
C ILE A 146 -10.31 -2.92 2.19
N GLY A 147 -10.50 -2.38 3.39
CA GLY A 147 -11.69 -2.58 4.20
C GLY A 147 -12.22 -1.30 4.82
N PHE A 148 -13.54 -1.22 4.90
CA PHE A 148 -14.30 -0.13 5.50
C PHE A 148 -15.27 -0.70 6.53
N TYR A 149 -15.48 0.05 7.61
CA TYR A 149 -16.51 -0.26 8.60
C TYR A 149 -17.74 0.60 8.35
N LEU A 150 -18.91 -0.01 8.31
CA LEU A 150 -20.19 0.63 8.04
C LEU A 150 -21.20 0.32 9.15
N PRO A 151 -22.29 1.11 9.26
CA PRO A 151 -23.38 0.81 10.17
C PRO A 151 -23.94 -0.60 9.93
N GLU A 152 -24.56 -1.15 10.97
CA GLU A 152 -25.31 -2.40 10.85
C GLU A 152 -26.38 -2.29 9.75
N ALA A 153 -26.52 -3.35 8.96
CA ALA A 153 -27.51 -3.45 7.90
C ALA A 153 -28.06 -4.87 7.77
N ASP A 154 -29.29 -5.00 7.29
CA ASP A 154 -29.87 -6.29 7.01
C ASP A 154 -29.17 -6.94 5.80
N SER A 155 -29.05 -8.27 5.80
CA SER A 155 -28.45 -8.99 4.67
C SER A 155 -29.14 -8.72 3.32
N SER A 156 -30.43 -8.34 3.32
CA SER A 156 -31.14 -7.92 2.11
C SER A 156 -30.61 -6.61 1.50
N GLU A 157 -29.82 -5.83 2.25
CA GLU A 157 -29.24 -4.56 1.82
C GLU A 157 -27.80 -4.73 1.31
N TYR A 158 -27.17 -5.90 1.48
CA TYR A 158 -25.76 -6.12 1.17
C TYR A 158 -25.41 -5.83 -0.29
N GLU A 159 -26.31 -6.14 -1.23
CA GLU A 159 -26.09 -5.85 -2.64
C GLU A 159 -26.12 -4.35 -2.96
N THR A 160 -26.95 -3.58 -2.25
CA THR A 160 -26.99 -2.12 -2.36
C THR A 160 -25.72 -1.50 -1.77
N ILE A 161 -25.29 -2.00 -0.61
CA ILE A 161 -24.06 -1.56 0.06
C ILE A 161 -22.84 -1.86 -0.82
N ALA A 162 -22.73 -3.08 -1.34
CA ALA A 162 -21.65 -3.49 -2.22
C ALA A 162 -21.54 -2.58 -3.45
N ARG A 163 -22.66 -2.23 -4.09
CA ARG A 163 -22.67 -1.29 -5.21
C ARG A 163 -22.25 0.11 -4.80
N SER A 164 -22.75 0.61 -3.67
CA SER A 164 -22.38 1.93 -3.18
C SER A 164 -20.89 2.05 -2.90
N VAL A 165 -20.30 1.03 -2.26
CA VAL A 165 -18.85 0.98 -1.99
C VAL A 165 -18.08 0.82 -3.30
N GLY A 166 -18.51 -0.09 -4.18
CA GLY A 166 -17.89 -0.31 -5.48
C GLY A 166 -17.88 0.96 -6.35
N ASP A 167 -18.98 1.70 -6.41
CA ASP A 167 -19.07 2.98 -7.13
C ASP A 167 -18.14 4.04 -6.50
N ALA A 168 -18.05 4.10 -5.17
CA ALA A 168 -17.22 5.06 -4.45
C ALA A 168 -15.72 4.85 -4.67
N VAL A 169 -15.28 3.59 -4.70
CA VAL A 169 -13.87 3.22 -4.93
C VAL A 169 -13.54 2.91 -6.40
N GLY A 170 -14.52 3.03 -7.29
CA GLY A 170 -14.36 2.88 -8.74
C GLY A 170 -14.13 1.44 -9.21
N LEU A 171 -14.75 0.45 -8.55
CA LEU A 171 -14.74 -0.94 -9.00
C LEU A 171 -15.60 -1.13 -10.25
N PRO A 172 -15.27 -2.12 -11.12
CA PRO A 172 -16.13 -2.53 -12.21
C PRO A 172 -17.48 -3.08 -11.73
N ALA A 173 -18.42 -3.21 -12.68
CA ALA A 173 -19.70 -3.84 -12.38
C ALA A 173 -19.53 -5.31 -11.97
N PHE A 174 -20.25 -5.72 -10.93
CA PHE A 174 -20.22 -7.10 -10.45
C PHE A 174 -20.74 -8.09 -11.50
N THR A 175 -20.04 -9.21 -11.61
CA THR A 175 -20.36 -10.33 -12.52
C THR A 175 -21.18 -11.40 -11.84
N ASP A 176 -20.95 -11.64 -10.55
CA ASP A 176 -21.74 -12.57 -9.74
C ASP A 176 -21.99 -11.99 -8.33
N SER A 177 -23.04 -12.48 -7.69
CA SER A 177 -23.45 -12.07 -6.35
C SER A 177 -24.03 -13.24 -5.58
N TYR A 178 -23.56 -13.42 -4.35
CA TYR A 178 -24.08 -14.41 -3.41
C TYR A 178 -24.32 -13.75 -2.06
N VAL A 179 -25.50 -13.93 -1.49
CA VAL A 179 -25.79 -13.56 -0.10
C VAL A 179 -26.32 -14.79 0.62
N GLY A 180 -25.60 -15.24 1.64
CA GLY A 180 -25.98 -16.44 2.37
C GLY A 180 -24.97 -16.83 3.44
N ASP A 181 -25.13 -18.02 4.00
CA ASP A 181 -24.25 -18.60 5.00
C ASP A 181 -23.49 -19.78 4.37
N PRO A 182 -22.35 -19.52 3.72
CA PRO A 182 -21.64 -20.53 2.92
C PRO A 182 -20.99 -21.60 3.79
N PHE A 183 -20.86 -21.36 5.10
CA PHE A 183 -20.19 -22.25 6.04
C PHE A 183 -21.15 -22.87 7.07
N GLU A 184 -22.47 -22.64 6.93
CA GLU A 184 -23.50 -23.10 7.86
C GLU A 184 -23.23 -22.69 9.32
N THR A 185 -22.66 -21.50 9.50
CA THR A 185 -22.24 -20.94 10.80
C THR A 185 -23.32 -20.09 11.48
N GLY A 186 -24.42 -19.82 10.78
CA GLY A 186 -25.42 -18.82 11.13
C GLY A 186 -25.05 -17.39 10.74
N ARG A 187 -23.86 -17.17 10.14
CA ARG A 187 -23.38 -15.85 9.72
C ARG A 187 -23.64 -15.65 8.24
N ILE A 188 -24.47 -14.66 7.92
CA ILE A 188 -24.73 -14.27 6.53
C ILE A 188 -23.58 -13.37 6.04
N VAL A 189 -23.06 -13.68 4.86
CA VAL A 189 -22.06 -12.89 4.14
C VAL A 189 -22.57 -12.59 2.74
N GLY A 190 -22.21 -11.42 2.22
CA GLY A 190 -22.39 -11.04 0.83
C GLY A 190 -21.06 -11.14 0.09
N ASN A 191 -21.00 -11.88 -1.01
CA ASN A 191 -19.84 -12.00 -1.89
C ASN A 191 -20.22 -11.49 -3.27
N PHE A 192 -19.48 -10.51 -3.78
CA PHE A 192 -19.75 -9.86 -5.05
C PHE A 192 -18.48 -9.88 -5.89
N THR A 193 -18.45 -10.69 -6.95
CA THR A 193 -17.26 -10.81 -7.80
C THR A 193 -17.26 -9.78 -8.92
N TYR A 194 -16.09 -9.34 -9.34
CA TYR A 194 -15.91 -8.42 -10.45
C TYR A 194 -14.63 -8.76 -11.23
N PRO A 195 -14.58 -8.43 -12.54
CA PRO A 195 -13.37 -8.59 -13.32
C PRO A 195 -12.31 -7.58 -12.87
N ASP A 196 -11.06 -8.02 -12.83
CA ASP A 196 -9.94 -7.17 -12.41
C ASP A 196 -8.64 -7.58 -13.12
N THR A 197 -7.55 -6.87 -12.84
CA THR A 197 -6.21 -7.21 -13.29
C THR A 197 -5.25 -7.21 -12.11
N PHE A 198 -4.63 -8.36 -11.85
CA PHE A 198 -3.62 -8.55 -10.82
C PHE A 198 -2.27 -8.84 -11.48
N LYS A 199 -1.25 -8.01 -11.22
CA LYS A 199 0.09 -8.10 -11.84
C LYS A 199 0.08 -8.24 -13.36
N GLY A 200 -0.82 -7.50 -14.01
CA GLY A 200 -0.99 -7.52 -15.48
C GLY A 200 -1.70 -8.75 -16.04
N GLN A 201 -2.25 -9.62 -15.20
CA GLN A 201 -3.05 -10.77 -15.60
C GLN A 201 -4.53 -10.55 -15.25
N GLU A 202 -5.42 -10.94 -16.17
CA GLU A 202 -6.86 -10.92 -15.90
C GLU A 202 -7.17 -11.87 -14.73
N THR A 203 -7.89 -11.35 -13.74
CA THR A 203 -8.32 -12.13 -12.57
C THR A 203 -9.79 -11.82 -12.26
N GLU A 204 -10.36 -12.59 -11.35
CA GLU A 204 -11.59 -12.24 -10.66
C GLU A 204 -11.22 -11.73 -9.27
N SER A 205 -11.77 -10.59 -8.89
CA SER A 205 -11.65 -10.00 -7.56
C SER A 205 -13.01 -10.03 -6.86
N MET A 206 -13.03 -9.84 -5.56
CA MET A 206 -14.24 -9.99 -4.77
C MET A 206 -14.38 -8.89 -3.72
N LEU A 207 -15.60 -8.35 -3.63
CA LEU A 207 -16.05 -7.55 -2.50
C LEU A 207 -16.87 -8.42 -1.56
N ILE A 208 -16.52 -8.39 -0.27
CA ILE A 208 -17.17 -9.12 0.81
C ILE A 208 -17.88 -8.12 1.72
N VAL A 209 -19.12 -8.40 2.07
CA VAL A 209 -19.90 -7.70 3.10
C VAL A 209 -20.17 -8.69 4.23
N SER A 210 -19.74 -8.38 5.46
CA SER A 210 -19.96 -9.27 6.59
C SER A 210 -20.00 -8.54 7.93
N SER A 211 -20.93 -8.92 8.80
CA SER A 211 -20.98 -8.39 10.17
C SER A 211 -19.84 -8.97 11.00
N SER A 212 -19.11 -8.13 11.75
CA SER A 212 -18.07 -8.57 12.69
C SER A 212 -18.64 -9.57 13.70
N SER A 213 -17.87 -10.63 13.98
CA SER A 213 -18.21 -11.60 15.02
C SER A 213 -17.95 -11.07 16.44
N ASN A 214 -17.18 -9.98 16.56
CA ASN A 214 -16.89 -9.31 17.82
C ASN A 214 -16.90 -7.77 17.66
N PRO A 215 -18.09 -7.15 17.53
CA PRO A 215 -18.22 -5.71 17.33
C PRO A 215 -17.53 -4.85 18.39
N GLU A 216 -17.52 -5.29 19.65
CA GLU A 216 -16.91 -4.58 20.78
C GLU A 216 -15.38 -4.46 20.67
N SER A 217 -14.74 -5.25 19.80
CA SER A 217 -13.30 -5.18 19.53
C SER A 217 -12.94 -4.31 18.33
N LEU A 218 -13.92 -3.77 17.63
CA LEU A 218 -13.67 -2.90 16.49
C LEU A 218 -13.23 -1.49 16.95
N PRO A 219 -12.52 -0.75 16.09
CA PRO A 219 -12.22 0.66 16.33
C PRO A 219 -13.47 1.48 16.68
N ASN A 220 -14.59 1.19 15.99
CA ASN A 220 -15.90 1.76 16.28
C ASN A 220 -16.97 0.65 16.42
N PRO A 221 -17.41 0.33 17.65
CA PRO A 221 -18.44 -0.68 17.88
C PRO A 221 -19.81 -0.40 17.24
N ASP A 222 -20.12 0.87 16.93
CA ASP A 222 -21.37 1.27 16.27
C ASP A 222 -21.34 1.03 14.74
N MET A 223 -20.18 0.64 14.19
CA MET A 223 -19.97 0.34 12.77
C MET A 223 -19.57 -1.14 12.57
N PRO A 224 -20.45 -2.10 12.90
CA PRO A 224 -20.09 -3.52 12.96
C PRO A 224 -19.97 -4.20 11.59
N LEU A 225 -20.42 -3.56 10.51
CA LEU A 225 -20.42 -4.17 9.18
C LEU A 225 -19.07 -3.92 8.50
N PHE A 226 -18.30 -4.99 8.26
CA PHE A 226 -17.06 -4.89 7.52
C PHE A 226 -17.30 -5.15 6.04
N VAL A 227 -16.92 -4.18 5.20
CA VAL A 227 -16.96 -4.28 3.75
C VAL A 227 -15.55 -4.19 3.22
N SER A 228 -15.07 -5.25 2.58
CA SER A 228 -13.71 -5.33 2.07
C SER A 228 -13.66 -5.80 0.64
N TYR A 229 -12.65 -5.38 -0.11
CA TYR A 229 -12.41 -5.86 -1.46
C TYR A 229 -10.94 -6.15 -1.69
N GLY A 230 -10.66 -7.09 -2.60
CA GLY A 230 -9.35 -7.62 -2.88
C GLY A 230 -9.38 -8.67 -4.00
N PRO A 231 -8.21 -9.15 -4.44
CA PRO A 231 -8.12 -10.22 -5.42
C PRO A 231 -8.62 -11.53 -4.79
N TYR A 232 -9.48 -12.24 -5.54
CA TYR A 232 -10.14 -13.46 -5.06
C TYR A 232 -9.20 -14.67 -5.00
N VAL A 233 -8.02 -14.57 -5.61
CA VAL A 233 -7.06 -15.67 -5.77
C VAL A 233 -5.65 -15.15 -5.55
N SER A 234 -4.97 -15.65 -4.51
CA SER A 234 -3.51 -15.56 -4.44
C SER A 234 -2.94 -16.57 -5.44
N GLU A 235 -2.02 -16.14 -6.29
CA GLU A 235 -1.52 -16.94 -7.41
C GLU A 235 -0.82 -18.23 -6.92
N ARG A 236 -1.55 -19.35 -6.92
CA ARG A 236 -0.92 -20.66 -7.15
C ARG A 236 -1.27 -21.17 -8.54
N ALA A 237 -0.43 -20.78 -9.51
CA ALA A 237 -0.35 -21.40 -10.83
C ALA A 237 0.73 -22.49 -10.86
#